data_AF-A0A2P2MCA2-F1
#
_entry.id   AF-A0A2P2MCA2-F1
#
_cell.length_a   1.000
_cell.length_b   1.000
_cell.length_c   1.000
_cell.angle_alpha   90.00
_cell.angle_beta   90.00
_cell.angle_gamma   90.00
#
_symmetry.space_group_name_H-M   'P 1'
#
loop_
_entity.id
_entity.type
_entity.pdbx_description
1 polymer ?
#
loop_
_entity_poly.entity_id
_entity_poly.type
_entity_poly.pdbx_seq_one_letter_code
_entity_poly.pdbx_strand_id
1 'polypeptide(L)'
;MTDIHIKGYTIPEGWKVFASFRAVHLDEDHFIDARTFNPWRWQDNSGAICAPNVFTPFGGGPRLCPGYELARVGISVFLHYLVTRISWTPAEKDKLVFFPTTRTQKRYPIIVHRRSSIERPSSWLE
;
A
#
# COMPACT_ATOMS: atom_id res chain seq x y z
N MET A 1 -6.19 -23.02 24.52
CA MET A 1 -6.27 -21.57 24.27
C MET A 1 -6.93 -20.98 25.51
N THR A 2 -7.17 -19.66 25.62
CA THR A 2 -7.94 -19.09 26.73
C THR A 2 -8.78 -17.93 26.22
N ASP A 3 -9.78 -17.51 26.99
CA ASP A 3 -10.47 -16.25 26.74
C ASP A 3 -9.48 -15.08 26.67
N ILE A 4 -9.76 -14.11 25.81
CA ILE A 4 -8.94 -12.91 25.62
C ILE A 4 -9.76 -11.68 25.99
N HIS A 5 -9.26 -10.88 26.93
CA HIS A 5 -9.85 -9.58 27.29
C HIS A 5 -9.10 -8.43 26.61
N ILE A 6 -9.78 -7.65 25.77
CA ILE A 6 -9.19 -6.54 25.02
C ILE A 6 -10.16 -5.36 24.92
N LYS A 7 -9.70 -4.15 25.30
CA LYS A 7 -10.48 -2.90 25.24
C LYS A 7 -11.90 -3.01 25.83
N GLY A 8 -12.08 -3.79 26.91
CA GLY A 8 -13.37 -4.01 27.56
C GLY A 8 -14.24 -5.12 26.94
N TYR A 9 -13.76 -5.79 25.88
CA TYR A 9 -14.44 -6.93 25.26
C TYR A 9 -13.79 -8.25 25.68
N THR A 10 -14.59 -9.32 25.74
CA THR A 10 -14.13 -10.69 25.94
C THR A 10 -14.32 -11.47 24.64
N ILE A 11 -13.23 -12.02 24.11
CA ILE A 11 -13.23 -12.94 22.98
C ILE A 11 -13.11 -14.35 23.55
N PRO A 12 -14.16 -15.18 23.45
CA PRO A 12 -14.15 -16.52 24.03
C PRO A 12 -13.10 -17.43 23.41
N GLU A 13 -12.62 -18.40 24.18
CA GLU A 13 -11.76 -19.47 23.68
C GLU A 13 -12.39 -20.16 22.45
N GLY A 14 -11.55 -20.48 21.47
CA GLY A 14 -11.96 -21.16 20.24
C GLY A 14 -12.46 -20.24 19.13
N TRP A 15 -12.69 -18.96 19.41
CA TRP A 15 -13.06 -18.00 18.38
C TRP A 15 -11.88 -17.66 17.45
N LYS A 16 -12.20 -17.46 16.17
CA LYS A 16 -11.24 -16.97 15.16
C LYS A 16 -11.42 -15.48 15.00
N VAL A 17 -10.32 -14.75 15.07
CA VAL A 17 -10.30 -13.29 14.88
C VAL A 17 -9.63 -12.97 13.56
N PHE A 18 -10.25 -12.09 12.78
CA PHE A 18 -9.67 -11.55 11.55
C PHE A 18 -9.41 -10.06 11.70
N ALA A 19 -8.14 -9.66 11.61
CA ALA A 19 -7.75 -8.26 11.64
C ALA A 19 -7.95 -7.61 10.27
N SER A 20 -8.84 -6.62 10.19
CA SER A 20 -9.02 -5.83 8.96
C SER A 20 -8.00 -4.69 8.90
N PHE A 21 -6.80 -4.97 8.38
CA PHE A 21 -5.78 -3.93 8.18
C PHE A 21 -6.26 -2.78 7.30
N ARG A 22 -7.06 -3.08 6.26
CA ARG A 22 -7.64 -2.07 5.38
C ARG A 22 -8.53 -1.08 6.12
N ALA A 23 -9.32 -1.53 7.10
CA ALA A 23 -10.16 -0.62 7.88
C ALA A 23 -9.29 0.38 8.64
N VAL A 24 -8.22 -0.09 9.28
CA VAL A 24 -7.27 0.75 10.02
C VAL A 24 -6.52 1.71 9.10
N HIS A 25 -6.06 1.25 7.93
CA HIS A 25 -5.28 2.08 6.98
C HIS A 25 -6.12 3.15 6.27
N LEU A 26 -7.45 3.01 6.25
CA LEU A 26 -8.39 3.96 5.63
C LEU A 26 -9.17 4.77 6.66
N ASP A 27 -8.76 4.71 7.91
CA ASP A 27 -9.37 5.44 9.02
C ASP A 27 -8.77 6.85 9.10
N GLU A 28 -9.65 7.85 9.09
CA GLU A 28 -9.26 9.27 9.14
C GLU A 28 -8.76 9.68 10.53
N ASP A 29 -9.08 8.91 11.57
CA ASP A 29 -8.51 9.11 12.92
C ASP A 29 -7.00 8.78 12.96
N HIS A 30 -6.52 7.97 12.00
CA HIS A 30 -5.11 7.58 11.91
C HIS A 30 -4.36 8.35 10.82
N PHE A 31 -5.01 8.68 9.69
CA PHE A 31 -4.38 9.29 8.52
C PHE A 31 -5.23 10.43 7.93
N ILE A 32 -4.64 11.62 7.79
CA ILE A 32 -5.31 12.77 7.15
C ILE A 32 -5.62 12.43 5.69
N ASP A 33 -6.85 12.62 5.20
CA ASP A 33 -7.24 12.20 3.85
C ASP A 33 -6.90 10.72 3.55
N ALA A 34 -7.22 9.81 4.48
CA ALA A 34 -6.81 8.39 4.41
C ALA A 34 -7.19 7.70 3.08
N ARG A 35 -8.25 8.18 2.41
CA ARG A 35 -8.76 7.65 1.14
C ARG A 35 -8.10 8.25 -0.10
N THR A 36 -7.26 9.27 0.07
CA THR A 36 -6.54 9.93 -1.00
C THR A 36 -5.15 9.33 -1.15
N PHE A 37 -4.77 9.03 -2.40
CA PHE A 37 -3.41 8.61 -2.71
C PHE A 37 -2.47 9.80 -2.60
N ASN A 38 -1.73 9.86 -1.49
CA ASN A 38 -0.72 10.88 -1.22
C ASN A 38 0.60 10.19 -0.84
N PRO A 39 1.59 10.07 -1.76
CA PRO A 39 2.87 9.45 -1.47
C PRO A 39 3.73 10.26 -0.49
N TRP A 40 3.50 11.57 -0.37
CA TRP A 40 4.25 12.47 0.52
C TRP A 40 3.86 12.34 1.99
N ARG A 41 2.78 11.61 2.29
CA ARG A 41 2.35 11.26 3.65
C ARG A 41 3.49 10.72 4.54
N TRP A 42 4.46 10.06 3.91
CA TRP A 42 5.54 9.33 4.59
C TRP A 42 6.87 10.10 4.67
N GLN A 43 6.97 11.29 4.06
CA GLN A 43 8.24 11.99 3.92
C GLN A 43 8.70 12.66 5.23
N ASP A 44 7.74 13.14 6.05
CA ASP A 44 8.03 13.85 7.32
C ASP A 44 7.13 13.39 8.49
N ASN A 45 6.49 12.21 8.38
CA ASN A 45 5.42 11.75 9.28
C ASN A 45 4.23 12.74 9.45
N SER A 46 4.15 13.77 8.62
CA SER A 46 3.16 14.87 8.71
C SER A 46 1.72 14.42 8.41
N GLY A 47 1.54 13.27 7.75
CA GLY A 47 0.23 12.75 7.38
C GLY A 47 -0.29 11.60 8.24
N ALA A 48 0.42 11.23 9.31
CA ALA A 48 -0.03 10.27 10.32
C ALA A 48 -0.39 11.03 11.61
N ILE A 49 -1.64 10.87 12.06
CA ILE A 49 -2.15 11.48 13.30
C ILE A 49 -1.70 10.66 14.52
N CYS A 50 -1.55 9.35 14.32
CA CYS A 50 -1.20 8.38 15.36
C CYS A 50 0.17 7.73 15.12
N ALA A 51 0.68 7.05 16.16
CA ALA A 51 2.02 6.46 16.27
C ALA A 51 2.54 5.71 15.01
N PRO A 52 3.88 5.63 14.82
CA PRO A 52 4.53 5.09 13.61
C PRO A 52 4.24 3.62 13.24
N ASN A 53 3.43 2.90 14.02
CA ASN A 53 3.19 1.46 13.88
C ASN A 53 1.75 1.09 13.46
N VAL A 54 0.93 2.06 13.02
CA VAL A 54 -0.46 1.79 12.60
C VAL A 54 -0.54 1.27 11.16
N PHE A 55 0.41 1.67 10.30
CA PHE A 55 0.48 1.20 8.92
C PHE A 55 1.23 -0.14 8.83
N THR A 56 0.50 -1.21 8.54
CA THR A 56 0.96 -2.62 8.65
C THR A 56 0.57 -3.45 7.42
N PRO A 57 0.96 -3.05 6.19
CA PRO A 57 0.56 -3.75 4.96
C PRO A 57 1.10 -5.18 4.83
N PHE A 58 2.13 -5.53 5.62
CA PHE A 58 2.75 -6.86 5.67
C PHE A 58 2.42 -7.64 6.93
N GLY A 59 1.42 -7.19 7.70
CA GLY A 59 1.08 -7.73 9.01
C GLY A 59 2.05 -7.27 10.11
N GLY A 60 2.21 -8.09 11.14
CA GLY A 60 3.07 -7.79 12.29
C GLY A 60 3.23 -8.97 13.25
N GLY A 61 4.06 -8.79 14.27
CA GLY A 61 4.35 -9.81 15.27
C GLY A 61 5.08 -11.04 14.69
N PRO A 62 4.99 -12.21 15.37
CA PRO A 62 5.68 -13.44 14.93
C PRO A 62 5.25 -13.99 13.57
N ARG A 63 4.16 -13.44 12.99
CA ARG A 63 3.61 -13.82 11.68
C ARG A 63 3.77 -12.70 10.64
N LEU A 64 4.72 -11.78 10.86
CA LEU A 64 5.12 -10.80 9.86
C LEU A 64 5.48 -11.51 8.55
N CYS A 65 5.11 -10.91 7.41
CA CYS A 65 5.40 -11.49 6.10
C CYS A 65 6.92 -11.77 5.95
N PRO A 66 7.34 -13.03 5.74
CA PRO A 66 8.75 -13.36 5.59
C PRO A 66 9.36 -12.74 4.32
N GLY A 67 8.52 -12.37 3.34
CA GLY A 67 8.93 -11.70 2.11
C GLY A 67 8.96 -10.17 2.19
N TYR A 68 8.77 -9.56 3.37
CA TYR A 68 8.69 -8.09 3.51
C TYR A 68 9.89 -7.37 2.88
N GLU A 69 11.11 -7.74 3.28
CA GLU A 69 12.32 -7.08 2.78
C GLU A 69 12.57 -7.36 1.30
N LEU A 70 12.31 -8.60 0.86
CA LEU A 70 12.42 -8.95 -0.55
C LEU A 70 11.43 -8.16 -1.42
N ALA A 71 10.17 -8.05 -0.97
CA ALA A 71 9.14 -7.30 -1.67
C ALA A 71 9.51 -5.81 -1.77
N ARG A 72 10.05 -5.21 -0.71
CA ARG A 72 10.52 -3.81 -0.73
C ARG A 72 11.55 -3.57 -1.81
N VAL A 73 12.58 -4.41 -1.90
CA VAL A 73 13.63 -4.29 -2.92
C VAL A 73 13.04 -4.52 -4.31
N GLY A 74 12.28 -5.61 -4.49
CA GLY A 74 11.69 -5.96 -5.78
C GLY A 74 10.75 -4.88 -6.33
N ILE A 75 9.86 -4.35 -5.49
CA ILE A 75 8.94 -3.26 -5.85
C ILE A 75 9.72 -1.98 -6.15
N SER A 76 10.76 -1.65 -5.37
CA SER A 76 11.54 -0.43 -5.61
C SER A 76 12.26 -0.47 -6.96
N VAL A 77 12.88 -1.60 -7.30
CA VAL A 77 13.53 -1.78 -8.61
C VAL A 77 12.49 -1.75 -9.73
N PHE A 78 11.38 -2.47 -9.58
CA PHE A 78 10.30 -2.47 -10.57
C PHE A 78 9.77 -1.05 -10.83
N LEU A 79 9.45 -0.31 -9.76
CA LEU A 79 8.97 1.07 -9.86
C LEU A 79 10.00 1.97 -10.51
N HIS A 80 11.28 1.88 -10.14
CA HIS A 80 12.34 2.66 -10.79
C HIS A 80 12.36 2.44 -12.31
N TYR A 81 12.32 1.21 -12.78
CA TYR A 81 12.29 0.91 -14.21
C TYR A 81 11.01 1.39 -14.88
N LEU A 82 9.86 1.15 -14.23
CA LEU A 82 8.55 1.56 -14.73
C LEU A 82 8.49 3.09 -14.89
N VAL A 83 8.95 3.86 -13.90
CA VAL A 83 8.85 5.32 -13.91
C VAL A 83 9.99 6.03 -14.62
N THR A 84 11.10 5.36 -14.97
CA THR A 84 12.21 6.00 -15.71
C THR A 84 12.24 5.61 -17.18
N ARG A 85 11.88 4.37 -17.54
CA ARG A 85 12.05 3.83 -18.90
C ARG A 85 10.77 3.57 -19.67
N ILE A 86 9.63 3.55 -18.98
CA ILE A 86 8.36 3.13 -19.56
C ILE A 86 7.33 4.27 -19.42
N SER A 87 6.51 4.48 -20.45
CA SER A 87 5.24 5.19 -20.34
C SER A 87 4.11 4.22 -20.66
N TRP A 88 2.95 4.42 -20.06
CA TRP A 88 1.80 3.54 -20.27
C TRP A 88 0.48 4.29 -20.18
N THR A 89 -0.53 3.73 -20.82
CA THR A 89 -1.92 4.18 -20.72
C THR A 89 -2.85 2.99 -20.47
N PRO A 90 -3.98 3.18 -19.78
CA PRO A 90 -4.98 2.13 -19.65
C PRO A 90 -5.50 1.74 -21.04
N ALA A 91 -5.50 0.45 -21.36
CA ALA A 91 -6.09 -0.05 -22.62
C ALA A 91 -7.62 0.08 -22.61
N GLU A 92 -8.22 0.00 -21.43
CA GLU A 92 -9.66 0.12 -21.21
C GLU A 92 -9.95 0.50 -19.75
N LYS A 93 -11.21 0.87 -19.48
CA LYS A 93 -11.69 1.10 -18.11
C LYS A 93 -11.83 -0.24 -17.37
N ASP A 94 -11.43 -0.23 -16.11
CA ASP A 94 -11.53 -1.37 -15.20
C ASP A 94 -12.18 -0.94 -13.88
N LYS A 95 -12.63 -1.90 -13.08
CA LYS A 95 -13.28 -1.68 -11.78
C LYS A 95 -12.47 -2.34 -10.67
N LEU A 96 -12.42 -1.70 -9.51
CA LEU A 96 -11.81 -2.28 -8.31
C LEU A 96 -12.79 -3.25 -7.64
N VAL A 97 -12.28 -4.41 -7.24
CA VAL A 97 -12.96 -5.44 -6.45
C VAL A 97 -12.17 -5.64 -5.18
N PHE A 98 -12.82 -5.57 -4.01
CA PHE A 98 -12.15 -5.55 -2.71
C PHE A 98 -12.19 -6.88 -1.95
N PHE A 99 -12.72 -7.96 -2.54
CA PHE A 99 -12.94 -9.24 -1.83
C PHE A 99 -12.39 -10.46 -2.58
N PRO A 100 -11.60 -11.36 -1.95
CA PRO A 100 -11.02 -11.26 -0.60
C PRO A 100 -9.79 -10.34 -0.51
N THR A 101 -9.20 -9.99 -1.66
CA THR A 101 -8.11 -9.03 -1.81
C THR A 101 -8.47 -7.98 -2.85
N THR A 102 -7.91 -6.77 -2.70
CA THR A 102 -8.07 -5.70 -3.70
C THR A 102 -7.44 -6.11 -5.03
N ARG A 103 -8.24 -6.13 -6.08
CA ARG A 103 -7.80 -6.39 -7.45
C ARG A 103 -8.62 -5.59 -8.44
N THR A 104 -8.14 -5.45 -9.66
CA THR A 104 -8.92 -4.94 -10.77
C THR A 104 -9.63 -6.10 -11.47
N GLN A 105 -10.88 -5.89 -11.89
CA GLN A 105 -11.74 -6.95 -12.43
C GLN A 105 -11.15 -7.58 -13.70
N LYS A 106 -10.56 -6.77 -14.58
CA LYS A 106 -9.92 -7.19 -15.83
C LYS A 106 -8.40 -7.28 -15.74
N ARG A 107 -7.84 -7.23 -14.52
CA ARG A 107 -6.38 -7.23 -14.26
C ARG A 107 -5.65 -6.01 -14.83
N TYR A 108 -6.35 -4.89 -15.04
CA TYR A 108 -5.81 -3.61 -15.47
C TYR A 108 -4.92 -3.69 -16.73
N PRO A 109 -5.49 -4.04 -17.90
CA PRO A 109 -4.71 -4.09 -19.14
C PRO A 109 -4.16 -2.70 -19.50
N ILE A 110 -2.88 -2.65 -19.85
CA ILE A 110 -2.15 -1.42 -20.18
C ILE A 110 -1.48 -1.54 -21.54
N ILE A 111 -1.42 -0.42 -22.26
CA ILE A 111 -0.60 -0.26 -23.46
C ILE A 111 0.72 0.36 -23.01
N VAL A 112 1.83 -0.25 -23.39
CA VAL A 112 3.17 0.08 -22.91
C VAL A 112 4.00 0.66 -24.04
N HIS A 113 4.67 1.78 -23.77
CA HIS A 113 5.60 2.42 -24.67
C HIS A 113 6.95 2.58 -23.98
N ARG A 114 8.04 2.44 -24.75
CA ARG A 114 9.36 2.82 -24.26
C ARG A 114 9.40 4.35 -24.18
N ARG A 115 9.79 4.89 -23.04
CA ARG A 115 10.06 6.33 -22.92
C ARG A 115 11.33 6.61 -23.72
N SER A 116 11.25 7.49 -24.71
CA SER A 116 12.43 8.06 -25.36
C SER A 116 13.30 8.72 -24.29
N SER A 117 14.62 8.66 -24.43
CA SER A 117 15.56 9.26 -23.49
C SER A 117 15.11 10.67 -23.14
N ILE A 118 15.00 10.96 -21.84
CA ILE A 118 14.72 12.29 -21.31
C ILE A 118 15.67 13.28 -22.01
N GLU A 119 15.14 14.18 -22.83
CA GLU A 119 15.81 15.46 -23.05
C GLU A 119 15.88 16.10 -21.67
N ARG A 120 17.10 16.15 -21.11
CA ARG A 120 17.32 16.77 -19.80
C ARG A 120 16.79 18.20 -19.90
N PRO A 121 15.85 18.62 -19.04
CA PRO A 121 15.49 20.02 -18.95
C PRO A 121 16.77 20.82 -18.71
N SER A 122 16.98 21.91 -19.46
CA SER A 122 18.16 22.77 -19.36
C SER A 122 18.40 23.35 -17.96
N SER A 123 17.42 23.23 -17.06
CA SER A 123 17.45 23.72 -15.67
C SER A 123 18.24 22.87 -14.67
N TRP A 124 18.93 21.81 -15.11
CA TRP A 124 19.77 20.95 -14.24
C TRP A 124 21.28 21.12 -14.52
N LEU A 125 21.67 22.17 -15.24
CA LEU A 125 23.06 22.50 -15.60
C LEU A 125 23.58 23.78 -14.94
N GLU A 126 22.88 24.32 -13.93
CA GLU A 126 23.36 25.42 -13.07
C GLU A 126 23.61 24.95 -11.65
#